data_AF-A0A8T5Q0F8-F1
#
_entry.id   AF-A0A8T5Q0F8-F1
#
_cell.length_a   1.000
_cell.length_b   1.000
_cell.length_c   1.000
_cell.angle_alpha   90.00
_cell.angle_beta   90.00
_cell.angle_gamma   90.00
#
_symmetry.space_group_name_H-M   'P 1'
#
loop_
_entity.id
_entity.type
_entity.pdbx_description
1 polymer ?
#
loop_
_entity_poly.entity_id
_entity_poly.type
_entity_poly.pdbx_seq_one_letter_code
_entity_poly.pdbx_strand_id
1 'polypeptide(L)'
;MELVIDANIVVSALIAAFGKTYDLIFNDRIRLFSTEFLFDEFEEHKEEILAKSGLSEEDLDLFLSLISAEIEFMPYSDFKEFIPQAKEIVSDPDDTEYLALALKLNCAVWSNDKRRQKQDRVKVYSTENLLTTFRC
;
A
#
# COMPACT_ATOMS: atom_id res chain seq x y z
N MET A 1 -5.00 -12.40 6.87
CA MET A 1 -3.99 -12.36 5.81
C MET A 1 -3.14 -11.14 6.06
N GLU A 2 -1.82 -11.27 6.08
CA GLU A 2 -0.91 -10.15 6.33
C GLU A 2 -0.41 -9.63 4.99
N LEU A 3 -0.51 -8.32 4.78
CA LEU A 3 -0.15 -7.66 3.54
C LEU A 3 0.65 -6.38 3.81
N VAL A 4 1.70 -6.16 3.04
CA VAL A 4 2.29 -4.82 2.90
C VAL A 4 1.47 -4.05 1.87
N ILE A 5 0.85 -2.95 2.28
CA ILE A 5 0.08 -2.07 1.41
C ILE A 5 1.00 -1.00 0.80
N ASP A 6 0.85 -0.78 -0.50
CA ASP A 6 1.56 0.22 -1.29
C ASP A 6 0.79 1.57 -1.25
N ALA A 7 1.49 2.71 -1.25
CA ALA A 7 0.88 4.04 -1.33
C ALA A 7 -0.10 4.15 -2.49
N ASN A 8 0.20 3.54 -3.66
CA ASN A 8 -0.70 3.57 -4.81
C ASN A 8 -2.09 2.98 -4.52
N ILE A 9 -2.19 2.00 -3.60
CA ILE A 9 -3.48 1.45 -3.16
C ILE A 9 -4.22 2.46 -2.29
N VAL A 10 -3.51 3.13 -1.38
CA VAL A 10 -4.09 4.18 -0.52
C VAL A 10 -4.57 5.35 -1.36
N VAL A 11 -3.74 5.85 -2.28
CA VAL A 11 -4.08 6.88 -3.28
C VAL A 11 -5.32 6.47 -4.07
N SER A 12 -5.38 5.23 -4.56
CA SER A 12 -6.55 4.72 -5.28
C SER A 12 -7.82 4.68 -4.42
N ALA A 13 -7.70 4.33 -3.13
CA ALA A 13 -8.81 4.31 -2.19
C ALA A 13 -9.33 5.74 -1.92
N LEU A 14 -8.42 6.71 -1.75
CA LEU A 14 -8.75 8.12 -1.52
C LEU A 14 -9.38 8.76 -2.76
N ILE A 15 -8.86 8.49 -3.97
CA ILE A 15 -9.42 9.00 -5.23
C ILE A 15 -10.84 8.47 -5.45
N ALA A 16 -11.08 7.18 -5.17
CA ALA A 16 -12.41 6.62 -5.30
C ALA A 16 -13.40 7.19 -4.26
N ALA A 17 -12.89 7.81 -3.18
CA ALA A 17 -13.56 8.26 -1.96
C ALA A 17 -14.28 7.15 -1.18
N PHE A 18 -14.95 6.21 -1.87
CA PHE A 18 -15.61 5.03 -1.32
C PHE A 18 -15.65 3.92 -2.39
N GLY A 19 -15.41 2.66 -2.00
CA GLY A 19 -15.54 1.53 -2.91
C GLY A 19 -14.79 0.29 -2.46
N LYS A 20 -14.68 -0.70 -3.36
CA LYS A 20 -14.17 -2.03 -3.05
C LYS A 20 -12.75 -2.07 -2.45
N THR A 21 -11.88 -1.13 -2.83
CA THR A 21 -10.55 -1.00 -2.23
C THR A 21 -10.65 -0.56 -0.77
N TYR A 22 -11.52 0.42 -0.48
CA TYR A 22 -11.81 0.88 0.87
C TYR A 22 -12.37 -0.28 1.72
N ASP A 23 -13.36 -1.03 1.20
CA ASP A 23 -13.95 -2.18 1.91
C ASP A 23 -12.91 -3.27 2.25
N LEU A 24 -11.89 -3.44 1.42
CA LEU A 24 -10.79 -4.37 1.69
C LEU A 24 -9.82 -3.84 2.75
N ILE A 25 -9.56 -2.53 2.80
CA ILE A 25 -8.68 -1.93 3.81
C ILE A 25 -9.25 -2.18 5.22
N PHE A 26 -10.55 -1.96 5.40
CA PHE A 26 -11.26 -2.15 6.68
C PHE A 26 -11.75 -3.58 6.91
N ASN A 27 -11.21 -4.57 6.19
CA ASN A 27 -11.60 -5.95 6.38
C ASN A 27 -10.81 -6.59 7.52
N ASP A 28 -11.49 -6.94 8.63
CA ASP A 28 -10.87 -7.58 9.82
C ASP A 28 -10.07 -8.87 9.53
N ARG A 29 -10.25 -9.49 8.35
CA ARG A 29 -9.47 -10.66 7.93
C ARG A 29 -8.14 -10.30 7.28
N ILE A 30 -7.85 -9.02 7.09
CA ILE A 30 -6.63 -8.49 6.50
C ILE A 30 -5.94 -7.62 7.56
N ARG A 31 -4.64 -7.86 7.78
CA ARG A 31 -3.80 -7.02 8.60
C ARG A 31 -2.80 -6.33 7.68
N LEU A 32 -2.80 -5.01 7.72
CA LEU A 32 -2.01 -4.18 6.81
C LEU A 32 -0.76 -3.66 7.51
N PHE A 33 0.34 -3.66 6.76
CA PHE A 33 1.61 -3.08 7.16
C PHE A 33 2.07 -2.11 6.08
N SER A 34 2.79 -1.07 6.46
CA SER A 34 3.45 -0.19 5.48
C SER A 34 4.73 0.40 6.05
N THR A 35 5.54 0.99 5.18
CA THR A 35 6.66 1.86 5.52
C THR A 35 6.14 3.28 5.77
N GLU A 36 6.85 4.05 6.61
CA GLU A 36 6.59 5.48 6.82
C GLU A 36 6.73 6.31 5.53
N PHE A 37 7.49 5.82 4.55
CA PHE A 37 7.64 6.43 3.21
C PHE A 37 6.31 6.65 2.49
N LEU A 38 5.27 5.88 2.85
CA LEU A 38 3.92 6.07 2.31
C LEU A 38 3.41 7.51 2.47
N PHE A 39 3.78 8.20 3.55
CA PHE A 39 3.37 9.58 3.77
C PHE A 39 4.09 10.56 2.83
N ASP A 40 5.34 10.27 2.46
CA ASP A 40 6.09 11.06 1.49
C ASP A 40 5.44 10.93 0.11
N GLU A 41 5.13 9.70 -0.32
CA GLU A 41 4.39 9.47 -1.58
C GLU A 41 3.00 10.10 -1.57
N PHE A 42 2.29 10.04 -0.43
CA PHE A 42 0.99 10.70 -0.31
C PHE A 42 1.10 12.21 -0.55
N GLU A 43 2.09 12.87 0.07
CA GLU A 43 2.25 14.31 -0.06
C GLU A 43 2.62 14.70 -1.50
N GLU A 44 3.46 13.91 -2.18
CA GLU A 44 3.79 14.10 -3.60
C GLU A 44 2.56 14.02 -4.51
N HIS A 45 1.58 13.18 -4.17
CA HIS A 45 0.35 12.99 -4.94
C HIS A 45 -0.87 13.78 -4.41
N LYS A 46 -0.73 14.56 -3.31
CA LYS A 46 -1.86 15.20 -2.63
C LYS A 46 -2.71 16.08 -3.56
N GLU A 47 -2.08 16.94 -4.34
CA GLU A 47 -2.79 17.82 -5.29
C GLU A 47 -3.56 17.02 -6.36
N GLU A 48 -2.97 15.92 -6.85
CA GLU A 48 -3.60 15.04 -7.82
C GLU A 48 -4.83 14.33 -7.23
N ILE A 49 -4.73 13.88 -5.98
CA ILE A 49 -5.83 13.21 -5.27
C ILE A 49 -6.99 14.18 -5.07
N LEU A 50 -6.73 15.41 -4.62
CA LEU A 50 -7.77 16.44 -4.46
C LEU A 50 -8.47 16.71 -5.79
N ALA A 51 -7.70 16.90 -6.86
CA ALA A 51 -8.24 17.17 -8.19
C ALA A 51 -9.11 16.03 -8.73
N LYS A 52 -8.75 14.77 -8.46
CA LYS A 52 -9.46 13.59 -8.98
C LYS A 52 -10.62 13.13 -8.11
N SER A 53 -10.48 13.23 -6.79
CA SER A 53 -11.50 12.80 -5.82
C SER A 53 -12.64 13.81 -5.68
N GLY A 54 -12.35 15.10 -5.88
CA GLY A 54 -13.29 16.18 -5.58
C GLY A 54 -13.51 16.41 -4.08
N LEU A 55 -12.66 15.81 -3.23
CA LEU A 55 -12.69 16.02 -1.78
C LEU A 55 -12.15 17.40 -1.41
N SER A 56 -12.60 17.91 -0.27
CA SER A 56 -11.90 19.00 0.41
C SER A 56 -10.59 18.49 1.03
N GLU A 57 -9.64 19.40 1.31
CA GLU A 57 -8.43 19.04 2.04
C GLU A 57 -8.74 18.43 3.41
N GLU A 58 -9.74 18.98 4.11
CA GLU A 58 -10.20 18.50 5.41
C GLU A 58 -10.74 17.07 5.34
N ASP A 59 -11.55 16.76 4.32
CA ASP A 59 -12.06 15.41 4.10
C ASP A 59 -10.94 14.44 3.70
N LEU A 60 -10.00 14.87 2.86
CA LEU A 60 -8.87 14.05 2.45
C LEU A 60 -8.01 13.66 3.65
N ASP A 61 -7.65 14.63 4.49
CA ASP A 61 -6.86 14.40 5.70
C ASP A 61 -7.62 13.48 6.68
N LEU A 62 -8.95 13.63 6.79
CA LEU A 62 -9.79 12.73 7.57
C LEU A 62 -9.74 11.29 7.03
N PHE A 63 -9.96 11.07 5.73
CA PHE A 63 -9.91 9.73 5.15
C PHE A 63 -8.53 9.09 5.25
N LEU A 64 -7.47 9.86 5.03
CA LEU A 64 -6.10 9.37 5.23
C LEU A 64 -5.89 8.93 6.67
N SER A 65 -6.38 9.69 7.65
CA SER A 65 -6.27 9.31 9.07
C SER A 65 -7.00 8.00 9.39
N LEU A 66 -8.18 7.79 8.80
CA LEU A 66 -8.95 6.55 8.98
C LEU A 66 -8.24 5.34 8.35
N ILE A 67 -7.73 5.48 7.13
CA ILE A 67 -6.97 4.41 6.47
C ILE A 67 -5.68 4.11 7.24
N SER A 68 -4.99 5.16 7.70
CA SER A 68 -3.72 5.02 8.43
C SER A 68 -3.92 4.31 9.77
N ALA A 69 -5.08 4.45 10.41
CA ALA A 69 -5.40 3.74 11.65
C ALA A 69 -5.51 2.21 11.48
N GLU A 70 -5.80 1.73 10.27
CA GLU A 70 -5.86 0.30 9.93
C GLU A 70 -4.50 -0.28 9.51
N ILE A 71 -3.46 0.56 9.40
CA ILE A 71 -2.13 0.18 8.90
C ILE A 71 -1.11 0.24 10.03
N GLU A 72 -0.36 -0.84 10.21
CA GLU A 72 0.80 -0.87 11.09
C GLU A 72 2.04 -0.35 10.36
N PHE A 73 2.48 0.86 10.71
CA PHE A 73 3.66 1.48 10.13
C PHE A 73 4.95 1.00 10.78
N MET A 74 5.90 0.58 9.95
CA MET A 74 7.20 0.09 10.36
C MET A 74 8.29 1.12 10.02
N PRO A 75 9.14 1.51 10.98
CA PRO A 75 10.25 2.41 10.73
C PRO A 75 11.27 1.82 9.75
N TYR A 76 11.90 2.66 8.93
CA TYR A 76 12.93 2.22 7.98
C TYR A 76 14.07 1.42 8.65
N SER A 77 14.42 1.76 9.90
CA SER A 77 15.43 1.04 10.68
C SER A 77 15.19 -0.46 10.83
N ASP A 78 13.93 -0.88 10.78
CA ASP A 78 13.49 -2.23 11.13
C ASP A 78 13.61 -3.21 9.96
N PHE A 79 13.60 -2.69 8.73
CA PHE A 79 13.68 -3.49 7.50
C PHE A 79 14.81 -3.07 6.55
N LYS A 80 15.60 -2.03 6.86
CA LYS A 80 16.73 -1.56 6.02
C LYS A 80 17.72 -2.66 5.59
N GLU A 81 17.87 -3.72 6.38
CA GLU A 81 18.76 -4.85 6.07
C GLU A 81 18.29 -5.64 4.83
N PHE A 82 17.01 -5.57 4.48
CA PHE A 82 16.39 -6.22 3.32
C PHE A 82 16.42 -5.36 2.06
N ILE A 83 16.77 -4.06 2.16
CA ILE A 83 16.81 -3.13 1.02
C ILE A 83 17.74 -3.62 -0.11
N PRO A 84 18.97 -4.13 0.16
CA PRO A 84 19.81 -4.67 -0.91
C PRO A 84 19.15 -5.82 -1.67
N GLN A 85 18.44 -6.71 -0.95
CA GLN A 85 17.72 -7.82 -1.57
C GLN A 85 16.52 -7.34 -2.39
N ALA A 86 15.80 -6.33 -1.92
CA ALA A 86 14.69 -5.73 -2.66
C ALA A 86 15.16 -5.05 -3.96
N LYS A 87 16.31 -4.37 -3.95
CA LYS A 87 16.91 -3.75 -5.15
C LYS A 87 17.35 -4.73 -6.23
N GLU A 88 17.56 -6.00 -5.89
CA GLU A 88 17.79 -7.05 -6.89
C GLU A 88 16.51 -7.46 -7.61
N ILE A 89 15.35 -7.19 -7.01
CA ILE A 89 14.03 -7.61 -7.48
C ILE A 89 13.38 -6.52 -8.32
N VAL A 90 13.43 -5.28 -7.83
CA VAL A 90 12.88 -4.10 -8.49
C VAL A 90 13.95 -3.04 -8.68
N SER A 91 13.88 -2.36 -9.81
CA SER A 91 14.75 -1.22 -10.12
C SER A 91 14.18 0.11 -9.60
N ASP A 92 12.89 0.14 -9.29
CA ASP A 92 12.19 1.33 -8.84
C ASP A 92 12.49 1.59 -7.34
N PRO A 93 13.05 2.77 -6.99
CA PRO A 93 13.32 3.13 -5.61
C PRO A 93 12.09 3.09 -4.71
N ASP A 94 10.93 3.52 -5.23
CA ASP A 94 9.71 3.66 -4.43
C ASP A 94 9.14 2.27 -4.11
N ASP A 95 9.25 1.34 -5.06
CA ASP A 95 8.89 -0.08 -4.87
C ASP A 95 9.81 -0.82 -3.89
N THR A 96 11.04 -0.32 -3.70
CA THR A 96 12.08 -1.05 -2.97
C THR A 96 11.74 -1.19 -1.50
N GLU A 97 11.20 -0.15 -0.85
CA GLU A 97 10.90 -0.19 0.58
C GLU A 97 9.75 -1.15 0.91
N TYR A 98 8.67 -1.12 0.13
CA TYR A 98 7.54 -2.02 0.31
C TYR A 98 7.95 -3.49 0.17
N LEU A 99 8.81 -3.80 -0.81
CA LEU A 99 9.32 -5.16 -0.99
C LEU A 99 10.29 -5.56 0.11
N ALA A 100 11.16 -4.65 0.57
CA ALA A 100 12.04 -4.93 1.69
C ALA A 100 11.25 -5.23 2.98
N LEU A 101 10.19 -4.47 3.23
CA LEU A 101 9.29 -4.74 4.36
C LEU A 101 8.56 -6.08 4.21
N ALA A 102 8.07 -6.40 3.01
CA ALA A 102 7.41 -7.68 2.75
C ALA A 102 8.36 -8.87 2.92
N LEU A 103 9.63 -8.72 2.52
CA LEU A 103 10.68 -9.71 2.77
C LEU A 103 10.96 -9.86 4.27
N LYS A 104 11.05 -8.75 5.02
CA LYS A 104 11.24 -8.75 6.48
C LYS A 104 10.13 -9.51 7.20
N LEU A 105 8.89 -9.23 6.83
CA LEU A 105 7.68 -9.81 7.45
C LEU A 105 7.31 -11.17 6.87
N ASN A 106 7.97 -11.60 5.78
CA ASN A 106 7.63 -12.80 5.02
C ASN A 106 6.14 -12.85 4.63
N CYS A 107 5.60 -11.72 4.18
CA CYS A 107 4.20 -11.56 3.79
C CYS A 107 4.07 -11.08 2.34
N ALA A 108 2.83 -10.99 1.84
CA ALA A 108 2.58 -10.59 0.46
C ALA A 108 2.44 -9.07 0.34
N VAL A 109 2.67 -8.52 -0.85
CA VAL A 109 2.41 -7.10 -1.15
C VAL A 109 1.04 -6.97 -1.79
N TRP A 110 0.28 -5.95 -1.38
CA TRP A 110 -0.91 -5.50 -2.08
C TRP A 110 -0.54 -4.32 -2.97
N SER A 111 -0.52 -4.55 -4.29
CA SER A 111 -0.30 -3.50 -5.28
C SER A 111 -1.02 -3.85 -6.58
N ASN A 112 -1.51 -2.81 -7.27
CA ASN A 112 -2.10 -2.94 -8.60
C ASN A 112 -1.06 -2.74 -9.72
N ASP A 113 0.20 -2.43 -9.39
CA ASP A 113 1.25 -2.34 -10.39
C ASP A 113 1.61 -3.73 -10.93
N LYS A 114 1.37 -3.91 -12.24
CA LYS A 114 1.69 -5.13 -12.97
C LYS A 114 3.20 -5.39 -13.06
N ARG A 115 4.05 -4.37 -12.91
CA ARG A 115 5.51 -4.53 -12.90
C ARG A 115 5.97 -5.33 -11.69
N ARG A 116 5.37 -5.08 -10.52
CA ARG A 116 5.67 -5.81 -9.27
C ARG A 116 5.23 -7.29 -9.32
N GLN A 117 4.32 -7.66 -10.23
CA GLN A 117 3.86 -9.04 -10.42
C GLN A 117 4.81 -9.91 -11.28
N LYS A 118 5.86 -9.32 -11.89
CA LYS A 118 6.77 -10.06 -12.78
C LYS A 118 7.87 -10.85 -12.06
N GLN A 119 7.97 -10.69 -10.74
CA GLN A 119 8.96 -11.35 -9.90
C GLN A 119 8.29 -12.41 -9.01
N ASP A 120 9.03 -13.46 -8.68
CA ASP A 120 8.50 -14.63 -7.95
C ASP A 120 8.98 -14.70 -6.49
N ARG A 121 9.75 -13.72 -6.00
CA ARG A 121 10.32 -13.72 -4.64
C ARG A 121 9.31 -13.30 -3.58
N VAL A 122 8.43 -12.36 -3.89
CA VAL A 122 7.37 -11.89 -2.99
C VAL A 122 6.03 -12.04 -3.70
N LYS A 123 5.05 -12.65 -3.04
CA LYS A 123 3.72 -12.77 -3.62
C LYS A 123 3.06 -11.39 -3.70
N VAL A 124 2.52 -11.02 -4.85
CA VAL A 124 1.78 -9.77 -5.03
C VAL A 124 0.32 -10.08 -5.31
N TYR A 125 -0.58 -9.43 -4.58
CA TYR A 125 -2.02 -9.46 -4.83
C TYR A 125 -2.48 -8.13 -5.40
N SER A 126 -3.24 -8.18 -6.48
CA SER A 126 -4.04 -7.03 -6.91
C SER A 126 -5.33 -6.92 -6.09
N THR A 127 -5.96 -5.76 -6.10
CA THR A 127 -7.30 -5.56 -5.51
C THR A 127 -8.29 -6.61 -6.03
N GLU A 128 -8.25 -6.95 -7.33
CA GLU A 128 -9.13 -7.97 -7.92
C GLU A 128 -8.91 -9.36 -7.32
N ASN A 129 -7.65 -9.74 -7.07
CA ASN A 129 -7.33 -11.01 -6.43
C ASN A 129 -7.86 -11.07 -4.99
N LEU A 130 -7.73 -9.98 -4.24
CA LEU A 130 -8.22 -9.89 -2.86
C LEU A 130 -9.75 -9.93 -2.81
N LEU A 131 -10.44 -9.19 -3.69
CA LEU A 131 -11.91 -9.23 -3.76
C LEU A 131 -12.44 -10.64 -4.02
N THR A 132 -11.81 -11.37 -4.95
CA THR A 132 -12.15 -12.76 -5.23
C THR A 132 -11.93 -13.66 -4.01
N THR A 133 -10.87 -13.40 -3.24
CA THR A 133 -10.50 -14.19 -2.06
C THR A 133 -11.46 -13.96 -0.89
N PHE A 134 -11.86 -12.71 -0.64
CA PHE A 134 -12.65 -12.34 0.53
C PHE A 134 -14.16 -12.22 0.27
N ARG A 135 -14.60 -12.36 -0.99
CA ARG A 135 -16.01 -12.22 -1.44
C ARG A 135 -16.66 -10.94 -0.91
N CYS A 136 -15.97 -9.82 -1.09
CA CYS A 136 -16.46 -8.47 -0.83
C CYS A 136 -17.16 -7.90 -2.08
#